data_AF-A0ABD5WP89-F1
#
_entry.id   AF-A0ABD5WP89-F1
#
_cell.length_a   1.000
_cell.length_b   1.000
_cell.length_c   1.000
_cell.angle_alpha   90.00
_cell.angle_beta   90.00
_cell.angle_gamma   90.00
#
_symmetry.space_group_name_H-M   'P 1'
#
loop_
_entity.id
_entity.type
_entity.pdbx_description
1 polymer ?
#
loop_
_entity_poly.entity_id
_entity_poly.type
_entity_poly.pdbx_seq_one_letter_code
_entity_poly.pdbx_strand_id
1 'polypeptide(L)'
;MGVPRNYVLSKWGRNRMYNHFVSGEAKGYHFAEQHYEPFLASKDPEGQYRELQGNVGFVVTKDLDVQKVPKNSNYARLHLRYGSAGPNGATGAGHYRALYASDDGSVKVFTPVPGANVTGARSANATLTVSKSVEIEGASFEYRRKVSTGPDGEFSVTVPYSGTYSVGNRTVAVPESAVQNGGNVSVGG
;
A
#
# COMPACT_ATOMS: atom_id res chain seq x y z
N MET A 1 7.01 4.41 -21.56
CA MET A 1 6.44 3.10 -21.15
C MET A 1 7.58 2.26 -20.60
N GLY A 2 7.60 2.01 -19.28
CA GLY A 2 8.61 1.16 -18.65
C GLY A 2 7.92 -0.07 -18.08
N VAL A 3 8.23 -1.25 -18.63
CA VAL A 3 7.87 -2.53 -18.02
C VAL A 3 8.50 -2.56 -16.62
N PRO A 4 7.78 -2.91 -15.54
CA PRO A 4 8.39 -2.99 -14.22
C PRO A 4 9.55 -3.99 -14.28
N ARG A 5 10.72 -3.59 -13.77
CA ARG A 5 11.84 -4.50 -13.60
C ARG A 5 11.37 -5.66 -12.72
N ASN A 6 11.63 -6.89 -13.17
CA ASN A 6 11.04 -8.18 -12.75
C ASN A 6 11.27 -8.61 -11.27
N TYR A 7 11.43 -7.68 -10.33
CA TYR A 7 11.72 -7.98 -8.94
C TYR A 7 10.45 -8.06 -8.09
N VAL A 8 10.26 -9.21 -7.44
CA VAL A 8 9.17 -9.48 -6.50
C VAL A 8 9.75 -9.50 -5.09
N LEU A 9 9.39 -8.51 -4.27
CA LEU A 9 9.72 -8.50 -2.85
C LEU A 9 8.76 -9.45 -2.11
N SER A 10 9.26 -10.60 -1.70
CA SER A 10 8.47 -11.62 -1.01
C SER A 10 9.33 -12.45 -0.06
N LYS A 11 8.69 -13.13 0.89
CA LYS A 11 9.34 -14.08 1.82
C LYS A 11 9.91 -15.35 1.14
N TRP A 12 9.86 -15.52 -0.19
CA TRP A 12 10.17 -16.81 -0.81
C TRP A 12 11.67 -17.14 -0.80
N GLY A 13 12.04 -17.72 0.33
CA GLY A 13 13.20 -18.52 0.64
C GLY A 13 12.89 -19.26 1.95
N ARG A 14 12.24 -20.44 1.83
CA ARG A 14 11.98 -21.50 2.85
C ARG A 14 10.51 -21.82 3.13
N ASN A 15 9.97 -22.75 2.33
CA ASN A 15 9.52 -24.02 2.90
C ASN A 15 10.75 -24.93 3.14
N ARG A 16 11.69 -24.46 3.98
CA ARG A 16 12.98 -25.11 4.30
C ARG A 16 13.60 -24.56 5.60
N MET A 17 12.75 -24.35 6.62
CA MET A 17 13.22 -24.56 8.01
C MET A 17 13.58 -26.06 8.24
N TYR A 18 13.34 -26.92 7.23
CA TYR A 18 13.60 -28.36 7.23
C TYR A 18 14.68 -28.91 6.28
N ASN A 19 15.48 -28.13 5.56
CA ASN A 19 16.66 -28.74 4.90
C ASN A 19 17.80 -27.77 4.69
N HIS A 20 18.82 -27.92 5.55
CA HIS A 20 20.20 -27.57 5.29
C HIS A 20 20.65 -28.31 4.01
N PHE A 21 21.51 -27.69 3.21
CA PHE A 21 22.14 -28.17 1.96
C PHE A 21 21.57 -27.71 0.59
N VAL A 22 22.56 -27.22 -0.17
CA VAL A 22 22.74 -27.12 -1.63
C VAL A 22 22.38 -25.79 -2.32
N SER A 23 23.44 -24.96 -2.41
CA SER A 23 23.93 -24.10 -3.50
C SER A 23 22.97 -23.48 -4.53
N GLY A 24 23.22 -22.20 -4.87
CA GLY A 24 23.22 -21.89 -6.30
C GLY A 24 23.24 -20.44 -6.76
N GLU A 25 22.59 -19.46 -6.14
CA GLU A 25 22.52 -18.08 -6.69
C GLU A 25 22.45 -17.01 -5.59
N ALA A 26 23.60 -16.46 -5.21
CA ALA A 26 23.79 -15.76 -3.93
C ALA A 26 23.45 -14.26 -3.90
N LYS A 27 23.22 -13.57 -5.02
CA LYS A 27 23.17 -12.09 -5.05
C LYS A 27 21.77 -11.47 -4.89
N GLY A 28 20.70 -12.09 -5.41
CA GLY A 28 19.30 -11.65 -5.17
C GLY A 28 18.73 -12.17 -3.84
N TYR A 29 19.28 -13.28 -3.35
CA TYR A 29 18.88 -13.99 -2.13
C TYR A 29 19.04 -13.15 -0.86
N HIS A 30 20.19 -12.48 -0.70
CA HIS A 30 20.46 -11.63 0.48
C HIS A 30 19.53 -10.41 0.56
N PHE A 31 19.11 -9.85 -0.59
CA PHE A 31 18.28 -8.62 -0.61
C PHE A 31 16.84 -8.90 -0.15
N ALA A 32 16.23 -10.01 -0.57
CA ALA A 32 14.88 -10.36 -0.13
C ALA A 32 14.82 -10.67 1.37
N GLU A 33 15.77 -11.41 1.93
CA GLU A 33 15.82 -11.72 3.38
C GLU A 33 16.17 -10.48 4.22
N GLN A 34 17.10 -9.62 3.76
CA GLN A 34 17.49 -8.40 4.48
C GLN A 34 16.47 -7.27 4.44
N HIS A 35 15.68 -7.13 3.36
CA HIS A 35 14.75 -6.00 3.22
C HIS A 35 13.30 -6.36 3.55
N TYR A 36 12.88 -7.63 3.42
CA TYR A 36 11.47 -7.99 3.59
C TYR A 36 10.99 -7.92 5.04
N GLU A 37 11.75 -8.44 6.01
CA GLU A 37 11.36 -8.35 7.42
C GLU A 37 11.37 -6.90 7.94
N PRO A 38 12.42 -6.09 7.67
CA PRO A 38 12.39 -4.67 7.98
C PRO A 38 11.26 -3.91 7.28
N PHE A 39 10.98 -4.24 6.01
CA PHE A 39 9.85 -3.67 5.28
C PHE A 39 8.52 -3.96 6.00
N LEU A 40 8.26 -5.23 6.38
CA LEU A 40 7.04 -5.62 7.06
C LEU A 40 6.90 -4.97 8.44
N ALA A 41 8.00 -4.86 9.19
CA ALA A 41 8.03 -4.26 10.52
C ALA A 41 7.96 -2.72 10.50
N SER A 42 8.35 -2.09 9.39
CA SER A 42 8.40 -0.64 9.24
C SER A 42 7.06 0.03 9.53
N LYS A 43 7.12 1.18 10.21
CA LYS A 43 5.97 2.04 10.50
C LYS A 43 5.79 3.17 9.49
N ASP A 44 6.73 3.30 8.56
CA ASP A 44 6.81 4.35 7.54
C ASP A 44 6.63 3.74 6.13
N PRO A 45 5.37 3.57 5.66
CA PRO A 45 5.11 3.05 4.32
C PRO A 45 5.64 3.97 3.21
N GLU A 46 5.71 5.27 3.47
CA GLU A 46 6.16 6.29 2.51
C GLU A 46 7.67 6.19 2.27
N GLY A 47 8.46 6.14 3.35
CA GLY A 47 9.89 5.91 3.29
C GLY A 47 10.22 4.60 2.57
N GLN A 48 9.50 3.53 2.88
CA GLN A 48 9.66 2.25 2.21
C GLN A 48 9.30 2.32 0.72
N TYR A 49 8.29 3.09 0.33
CA TYR A 49 7.98 3.28 -1.09
C TYR A 49 9.13 3.96 -1.81
N ARG A 50 9.76 4.97 -1.20
CA ARG A 50 10.91 5.68 -1.80
C ARG A 50 12.13 4.78 -2.04
N GLU A 51 12.34 3.77 -1.19
CA GLU A 51 13.40 2.77 -1.36
C GLU A 51 13.07 1.76 -2.46
N LEU A 52 11.79 1.38 -2.58
CA LEU A 52 11.33 0.35 -3.50
C LEU A 52 11.01 0.86 -4.92
N GLN A 53 10.61 2.12 -5.05
CA GLN A 53 10.18 2.70 -6.34
C GLN A 53 11.29 2.57 -7.40
N GLY A 54 10.91 2.11 -8.59
CA GLY A 54 11.83 1.91 -9.71
C GLY A 54 12.65 0.61 -9.67
N ASN A 55 12.65 -0.11 -8.53
CA ASN A 55 13.38 -1.37 -8.33
C ASN A 55 12.46 -2.56 -8.11
N VAL A 56 11.30 -2.37 -7.49
CA VAL A 56 10.37 -3.45 -7.12
C VAL A 56 9.05 -3.29 -7.88
N GLY A 57 8.67 -4.33 -8.62
CA GLY A 57 7.39 -4.38 -9.34
C GLY A 57 6.24 -4.87 -8.47
N PHE A 58 6.52 -5.80 -7.54
CA PHE A 58 5.51 -6.40 -6.67
C PHE A 58 6.00 -6.63 -5.25
N VAL A 59 5.10 -6.50 -4.29
CA VAL A 59 5.27 -6.88 -2.89
C VAL A 59 4.26 -7.98 -2.58
N VAL A 60 4.72 -9.12 -2.09
CA VAL A 60 3.86 -10.23 -1.67
C VAL A 60 3.92 -10.37 -0.16
N THR A 61 2.76 -10.30 0.48
CA THR A 61 2.62 -10.53 1.92
C THR A 61 1.99 -11.89 2.19
N LYS A 62 2.35 -12.51 3.31
CA LYS A 62 1.80 -13.77 3.78
C LYS A 62 1.52 -13.73 5.26
N ASP A 63 0.62 -14.57 5.74
CA ASP A 63 0.37 -14.75 7.17
C ASP A 63 1.67 -14.94 7.95
N LEU A 64 1.77 -14.22 9.06
CA LEU A 64 2.86 -14.35 10.02
C LEU A 64 2.38 -15.19 11.20
N ASP A 65 3.17 -16.21 11.53
CA ASP A 65 3.03 -16.97 12.77
C ASP A 65 3.63 -16.18 13.94
N VAL A 66 2.95 -15.10 14.34
CA VAL A 66 3.35 -14.24 15.45
C VAL A 66 2.15 -13.88 16.32
N GLN A 67 2.35 -13.88 17.63
CA GLN A 67 1.27 -13.62 18.60
C GLN A 67 0.72 -12.19 18.52
N LYS A 68 1.55 -11.21 18.13
CA LYS A 68 1.14 -9.81 18.07
C LYS A 68 1.86 -9.03 16.98
N VAL A 69 1.08 -8.34 16.16
CA VAL A 69 1.58 -7.44 15.13
C VAL A 69 1.31 -5.99 15.53
N PRO A 70 2.30 -5.08 15.45
CA PRO A 70 2.06 -3.66 15.61
C PRO A 70 1.03 -3.16 14.57
N LYS A 71 -0.06 -2.55 15.03
CA LYS A 71 -1.17 -2.08 14.16
C LYS A 71 -0.72 -1.08 13.08
N ASN A 72 0.35 -0.33 13.36
CA ASN A 72 0.96 0.64 12.47
C ASN A 72 2.21 0.11 11.76
N SER A 73 2.38 -1.22 11.65
CA SER A 73 3.39 -1.81 10.76
C SER A 73 2.89 -1.88 9.32
N ASN A 74 3.80 -2.01 8.35
CA ASN A 74 3.44 -2.26 6.96
C ASN A 74 2.75 -3.60 6.79
N TYR A 75 3.14 -4.63 7.54
CA TYR A 75 2.38 -5.88 7.56
C TYR A 75 0.91 -5.62 7.93
N ALA A 76 0.64 -4.90 9.02
CA ALA A 76 -0.73 -4.63 9.43
C ALA A 76 -1.47 -3.73 8.42
N ARG A 77 -0.78 -2.77 7.78
CA ARG A 77 -1.38 -1.91 6.75
C ARG A 77 -1.72 -2.68 5.48
N LEU A 78 -0.80 -3.48 4.99
CA LEU A 78 -0.92 -4.17 3.71
C LEU A 78 -1.65 -5.50 3.89
N HIS A 79 -1.10 -6.42 4.67
CA HIS A 79 -1.65 -7.77 4.79
C HIS A 79 -3.02 -7.78 5.47
N LEU A 80 -3.19 -7.06 6.59
CA LEU A 80 -4.46 -7.10 7.33
C LEU A 80 -5.51 -6.10 6.81
N ARG A 81 -5.12 -5.12 5.98
CA ARG A 81 -6.01 -4.00 5.60
C ARG A 81 -5.92 -3.56 4.14
N TYR A 82 -5.21 -4.26 3.27
CA TYR A 82 -5.11 -3.94 1.84
C TYR A 82 -4.63 -2.50 1.54
N GLY A 83 -3.79 -1.94 2.42
CA GLY A 83 -3.33 -0.55 2.37
C GLY A 83 -4.31 0.47 2.95
N SER A 84 -5.48 0.04 3.42
CA SER A 84 -6.49 0.90 4.04
C SER A 84 -6.06 1.40 5.42
N ALA A 85 -6.60 2.56 5.81
CA ALA A 85 -6.47 3.11 7.14
C ALA A 85 -7.04 2.14 8.19
N GLY A 86 -6.44 2.15 9.38
CA GLY A 86 -6.79 1.24 10.47
C GLY A 86 -7.37 1.94 11.70
N PRO A 87 -7.70 1.15 12.74
CA PRO A 87 -8.14 1.69 14.03
C PRO A 87 -7.06 2.55 14.69
N ASN A 88 -7.47 3.40 15.63
CA ASN A 88 -6.58 4.25 16.45
C ASN A 88 -5.67 5.18 15.64
N GLY A 89 -6.16 5.70 14.52
CA GLY A 89 -5.41 6.67 13.70
C GLY A 89 -4.30 6.08 12.86
N ALA A 90 -4.21 4.74 12.72
CA ALA A 90 -3.26 4.10 11.82
C ALA A 90 -3.51 4.58 10.38
N THR A 91 -2.55 5.31 9.82
CA THR A 91 -2.58 5.75 8.43
C THR A 91 -2.58 4.54 7.51
N GLY A 92 -3.24 4.67 6.35
CA GLY A 92 -3.13 3.66 5.29
C GLY A 92 -1.77 3.71 4.59
N ALA A 93 -1.69 3.12 3.40
CA ALA A 93 -0.56 3.23 2.49
C ALA A 93 -1.06 3.75 1.12
N GLY A 94 -0.57 4.92 0.70
CA GLY A 94 -1.02 5.62 -0.51
C GLY A 94 -0.35 5.11 -1.80
N HIS A 95 0.75 4.38 -1.65
CA HIS A 95 1.64 3.97 -2.75
C HIS A 95 1.64 2.45 -3.01
N TYR A 96 0.73 1.70 -2.39
CA TYR A 96 0.67 0.25 -2.52
C TYR A 96 -0.73 -0.14 -2.95
N ARG A 97 -0.86 -0.51 -4.22
CA ARG A 97 -2.12 -0.96 -4.82
C ARG A 97 -2.21 -2.47 -4.67
N ALA A 98 -3.23 -2.97 -3.98
CA ALA A 98 -3.53 -4.40 -3.97
C ALA A 98 -3.99 -4.85 -5.37
N LEU A 99 -3.55 -6.03 -5.80
CA LEU A 99 -3.91 -6.61 -7.10
C LEU A 99 -4.58 -7.98 -6.96
N TYR A 100 -4.19 -8.72 -5.92
CA TYR A 100 -4.66 -10.09 -5.70
C TYR A 100 -4.66 -10.41 -4.21
N ALA A 101 -5.63 -11.21 -3.79
CA ALA A 101 -5.55 -11.98 -2.55
C ALA A 101 -5.97 -13.42 -2.83
N SER A 102 -5.37 -14.38 -2.11
CA SER A 102 -5.89 -15.73 -2.08
C SER A 102 -7.26 -15.76 -1.38
N ASP A 103 -8.09 -16.75 -1.71
CA ASP A 103 -9.44 -16.90 -1.15
C ASP A 103 -9.45 -17.00 0.38
N ASP A 104 -8.43 -17.65 0.96
CA ASP A 104 -8.21 -17.76 2.40
C ASP A 104 -7.57 -16.51 3.03
N GLY A 105 -7.20 -15.53 2.21
CA GLY A 105 -6.54 -14.29 2.59
C GLY A 105 -5.08 -14.42 2.98
N SER A 106 -4.51 -15.64 3.02
CA SER A 106 -3.17 -15.94 3.53
C SER A 106 -2.04 -15.38 2.66
N VAL A 107 -2.32 -15.02 1.41
CA VAL A 107 -1.40 -14.38 0.47
C VAL A 107 -2.05 -13.15 -0.12
N LYS A 108 -1.30 -12.04 -0.21
CA LYS A 108 -1.75 -10.83 -0.91
C LYS A 108 -0.62 -10.21 -1.71
N VAL A 109 -0.94 -9.75 -2.92
CA VAL A 109 0.00 -9.13 -3.85
C VAL A 109 -0.33 -7.66 -4.01
N PHE A 110 0.70 -6.83 -3.92
CA PHE A 110 0.63 -5.39 -4.10
C PHE A 110 1.61 -4.97 -5.18
N THR A 111 1.29 -3.91 -5.93
CA THR A 111 2.25 -3.18 -6.76
C THR A 111 2.52 -1.83 -6.12
N PRO A 112 3.80 -1.45 -5.93
CA PRO A 112 4.16 -0.06 -5.68
C PRO A 112 3.68 0.83 -6.84
N VAL A 113 3.11 1.99 -6.53
CA VAL A 113 2.68 2.99 -7.51
C VAL A 113 3.01 4.39 -7.02
N PRO A 114 3.29 5.35 -7.91
CA PRO A 114 3.37 6.76 -7.52
C PRO A 114 2.11 7.26 -6.82
N GLY A 115 0.94 6.75 -7.21
CA GLY A 115 -0.34 7.11 -6.59
C GLY A 115 -0.79 8.51 -7.00
N ALA A 116 -2.11 8.72 -7.05
CA ALA A 116 -2.64 10.05 -7.36
C ALA A 116 -2.69 10.88 -6.09
N ASN A 117 -2.23 12.13 -6.16
CA ASN A 117 -2.35 13.05 -5.04
C ASN A 117 -3.68 13.80 -5.12
N VAL A 118 -4.60 13.46 -4.22
CA VAL A 118 -5.92 14.09 -4.15
C VAL A 118 -5.86 15.31 -3.23
N THR A 119 -6.24 16.48 -3.75
CA THR A 119 -6.17 17.77 -3.04
C THR A 119 -7.54 18.45 -2.99
N GLY A 120 -7.73 19.37 -2.05
CA GLY A 120 -8.89 20.24 -2.02
C GLY A 120 -9.05 20.99 -0.71
N ALA A 121 -10.10 21.82 -0.64
CA ALA A 121 -10.44 22.59 0.55
C ALA A 121 -11.69 22.00 1.26
N ARG A 122 -11.65 21.96 2.59
CA ARG A 122 -12.73 21.56 3.50
C ARG A 122 -12.68 22.41 4.76
N SER A 123 -13.55 22.13 5.73
CA SER A 123 -13.54 22.81 7.02
C SER A 123 -12.16 22.74 7.66
N ALA A 124 -11.62 23.89 8.09
CA ALA A 124 -10.33 23.97 8.76
C ALA A 124 -10.25 23.05 9.99
N ASN A 125 -9.06 22.48 10.23
CA ASN A 125 -8.78 21.58 11.35
C ASN A 125 -9.73 20.35 11.46
N ALA A 126 -10.37 19.93 10.36
CA ALA A 126 -11.20 18.75 10.32
C ALA A 126 -10.39 17.49 9.96
N THR A 127 -10.88 16.33 10.39
CA THR A 127 -10.39 15.04 9.90
C THR A 127 -11.37 14.48 8.88
N LEU A 128 -10.88 14.23 7.68
CA LEU A 128 -11.63 13.69 6.56
C LEU A 128 -11.29 12.23 6.35
N THR A 129 -12.27 11.48 5.86
CA THR A 129 -12.05 10.14 5.31
C THR A 129 -12.25 10.19 3.80
N VAL A 130 -11.24 9.74 3.07
CA VAL A 130 -11.29 9.49 1.64
C VAL A 130 -11.47 8.00 1.44
N SER A 131 -12.54 7.57 0.78
CA SER A 131 -12.86 6.14 0.66
C SER A 131 -13.34 5.72 -0.73
N LYS A 132 -13.17 4.44 -1.03
CA LYS A 132 -13.62 3.80 -2.26
C LYS A 132 -13.79 2.29 -2.02
N SER A 133 -14.84 1.71 -2.58
CA SER A 133 -14.95 0.25 -2.71
C SER A 133 -13.99 -0.24 -3.81
N VAL A 134 -13.15 -1.20 -3.46
CA VAL A 134 -12.15 -1.80 -4.34
C VAL A 134 -12.48 -3.27 -4.52
N GLU A 135 -12.45 -3.71 -5.77
CA GLU A 135 -12.59 -5.10 -6.16
C GLU A 135 -11.32 -5.51 -6.89
N ILE A 136 -10.76 -6.64 -6.47
CA ILE A 136 -9.58 -7.28 -7.05
C ILE A 136 -9.85 -8.77 -7.19
N GLU A 137 -8.94 -9.49 -7.83
CA GLU A 137 -9.01 -10.94 -7.84
C GLU A 137 -8.88 -11.49 -6.41
N GLY A 138 -9.89 -12.28 -6.00
CA GLY A 138 -9.97 -12.94 -4.70
C GLY A 138 -10.40 -12.07 -3.51
N ALA A 139 -10.69 -10.77 -3.69
CA ALA A 139 -11.22 -9.94 -2.60
C ALA A 139 -11.99 -8.69 -3.06
N SER A 140 -12.95 -8.29 -2.22
CA SER A 140 -13.60 -6.98 -2.26
C SER A 140 -13.52 -6.32 -0.89
N PHE A 141 -13.18 -5.03 -0.84
CA PHE A 141 -12.95 -4.32 0.42
C PHE A 141 -13.17 -2.80 0.28
N GLU A 142 -13.43 -2.14 1.41
CA GLU A 142 -13.45 -0.68 1.48
C GLU A 142 -12.03 -0.13 1.75
N TYR A 143 -11.46 0.53 0.75
CA TYR A 143 -10.23 1.28 0.92
C TYR A 143 -10.52 2.65 1.53
N ARG A 144 -9.76 3.02 2.58
CA ARG A 144 -9.90 4.28 3.30
C ARG A 144 -8.56 4.94 3.53
N ARG A 145 -8.53 6.27 3.47
CA ARG A 145 -7.45 7.13 3.93
C ARG A 145 -8.02 8.15 4.89
N LYS A 146 -7.34 8.39 6.00
CA LYS A 146 -7.64 9.50 6.91
C LYS A 146 -6.64 10.63 6.63
N VAL A 147 -7.16 11.84 6.47
CA VAL A 147 -6.36 13.04 6.25
C VAL A 147 -6.94 14.18 7.08
N SER A 148 -6.08 15.00 7.66
CA SER A 148 -6.51 16.20 8.40
C SER A 148 -6.26 17.43 7.53
N THR A 149 -7.19 18.37 7.55
CA THR A 149 -7.04 19.67 6.89
C THR A 149 -6.24 20.62 7.76
N GLY A 150 -5.48 21.52 7.13
CA GLY A 150 -4.79 22.61 7.82
C GLY A 150 -5.72 23.70 8.38
N PRO A 151 -5.16 24.76 8.99
CA PRO A 151 -5.91 25.95 9.43
C PRO A 151 -6.59 26.71 8.29
N ASP A 152 -6.06 26.59 7.08
CA ASP A 152 -6.60 27.11 5.81
C ASP A 152 -7.68 26.21 5.20
N GLY A 153 -7.91 25.02 5.76
CA GLY A 153 -8.86 24.04 5.25
C GLY A 153 -8.34 23.18 4.11
N GLU A 154 -7.07 23.32 3.70
CA GLU A 154 -6.50 22.52 2.62
C GLU A 154 -6.12 21.12 3.11
N PHE A 155 -6.28 20.11 2.24
CA PHE A 155 -5.78 18.76 2.47
C PHE A 155 -5.10 18.19 1.21
N SER A 156 -4.19 17.24 1.43
CA SER A 156 -3.51 16.48 0.39
C SER A 156 -3.42 15.02 0.82
N VAL A 157 -3.80 14.08 -0.03
CA VAL A 157 -3.73 12.65 0.27
C VAL A 157 -3.47 11.80 -0.96
N THR A 158 -2.42 10.99 -0.90
CA THR A 158 -2.11 10.01 -1.96
C THR A 158 -3.01 8.79 -1.88
N VAL A 159 -3.55 8.37 -3.04
CA VAL A 159 -4.36 7.17 -3.20
C VAL A 159 -3.82 6.26 -4.33
N PRO A 160 -3.81 4.93 -4.15
CA PRO A 160 -3.18 4.01 -5.10
C PRO A 160 -4.15 3.40 -6.13
N TYR A 161 -5.45 3.70 -6.07
CA TYR A 161 -6.43 3.16 -7.02
C TYR A 161 -7.03 4.29 -7.85
N SER A 162 -7.41 3.97 -9.09
CA SER A 162 -8.20 4.85 -9.94
C SER A 162 -9.70 4.66 -9.69
N GLY A 163 -10.52 5.53 -10.29
CA GLY A 163 -11.97 5.56 -10.18
C GLY A 163 -12.46 6.62 -9.20
N THR A 164 -13.71 6.49 -8.77
CA THR A 164 -14.38 7.51 -7.96
C THR A 164 -14.15 7.28 -6.47
N TYR A 165 -13.68 8.33 -5.79
CA TYR A 165 -13.53 8.37 -4.34
C TYR A 165 -14.59 9.27 -3.73
N SER A 166 -15.09 8.88 -2.55
CA SER A 166 -15.84 9.74 -1.66
C SER A 166 -14.89 10.52 -0.76
N VAL A 167 -15.12 11.83 -0.62
CA VAL A 167 -14.35 12.77 0.19
C VAL A 167 -15.34 13.58 1.02
N GLY A 168 -15.75 13.04 2.16
CA GLY A 168 -16.90 13.55 2.91
C GLY A 168 -18.19 13.38 2.12
N ASN A 169 -18.89 14.48 1.87
CA ASN A 169 -20.13 14.52 1.07
C ASN A 169 -19.92 14.76 -0.43
N ARG A 170 -18.66 14.85 -0.89
CA ARG A 170 -18.32 15.03 -2.31
C ARG A 170 -17.64 13.81 -2.88
N THR A 171 -17.56 13.76 -4.19
CA THR A 171 -16.78 12.74 -4.90
C THR A 171 -15.70 13.37 -5.77
N VAL A 172 -14.70 12.58 -6.11
CA VAL A 172 -13.64 12.96 -7.04
C VAL A 172 -13.26 11.77 -7.92
N ALA A 173 -13.12 12.02 -9.21
CA ALA A 173 -12.69 11.01 -10.18
C ALA A 173 -11.16 11.02 -10.30
N VAL A 174 -10.53 9.90 -9.94
CA VAL A 174 -9.09 9.71 -10.02
C VAL A 174 -8.77 8.91 -11.28
N PRO A 175 -8.16 9.48 -12.32
CA PRO A 175 -7.80 8.74 -13.52
C PRO A 175 -6.61 7.81 -13.25
N GLU A 176 -6.56 6.68 -13.96
CA GLU A 176 -5.44 5.73 -13.88
C GLU A 176 -4.09 6.39 -14.23
N SER A 177 -4.09 7.35 -15.17
CA SER A 177 -2.89 8.11 -15.52
C SER A 177 -2.35 8.94 -14.36
N ALA A 178 -3.20 9.46 -13.46
CA ALA A 178 -2.74 10.17 -12.27
C ALA A 178 -2.09 9.20 -11.27
N VAL A 179 -2.67 8.01 -11.10
CA VAL A 179 -2.10 6.96 -10.22
C VAL A 179 -0.73 6.50 -10.71
N GLN A 180 -0.58 6.31 -12.02
CA GLN A 180 0.66 5.82 -12.61
C GLN A 180 1.77 6.87 -12.65
N ASN A 181 1.42 8.15 -12.77
CA ASN A 181 2.39 9.23 -12.97
C ASN A 181 2.62 10.12 -11.74
N GLY A 182 1.90 9.91 -10.63
CA GLY A 182 2.00 10.80 -9.46
C GLY A 182 1.20 12.10 -9.63
N GLY A 183 0.13 12.08 -10.43
CA GLY A 183 -0.61 13.27 -10.82
C GLY A 183 -1.47 13.86 -9.71
N ASN A 184 -1.66 15.18 -9.73
CA ASN A 184 -2.56 15.89 -8.82
C ASN A 184 -4.01 15.85 -9.33
N VAL A 185 -4.95 15.62 -8.42
CA VAL A 185 -6.39 15.59 -8.70
C VAL A 185 -7.12 16.42 -7.65
N SER A 186 -7.82 17.47 -8.06
CA SER A 186 -8.54 18.34 -7.13
C SER A 186 -10.00 17.92 -6.95
N VAL A 187 -10.48 17.91 -5.71
CA VAL A 187 -11.91 17.73 -5.43
C VAL A 187 -12.63 19.04 -5.73
N GLY A 188 -13.64 18.98 -6.59
CA GLY A 188 -14.44 20.14 -6.98
C GLY A 188 -15.02 20.90 -5.79
N GLY A 189 -15.06 22.24 -5.96
CA GLY A 189 -15.62 23.24 -5.04
C GLY A 189 -17.12 23.12 -4.83
#